data_AF-H1S8C6-F1
#
_entry.id   AF-H1S8C6-F1
#
_cell.length_a   1.000
_cell.length_b   1.000
_cell.length_c   1.000
_cell.angle_alpha   90.00
_cell.angle_beta   90.00
_cell.angle_gamma   90.00
#
_symmetry.space_group_name_H-M   'P 1'
#
loop_
_entity.id
_entity.type
_entity.pdbx_description
1 polymer ?
#
loop_
_entity_poly.entity_id
_entity_poly.type
_entity_poly.pdbx_seq_one_letter_code
_entity_poly.pdbx_strand_id
1 'polypeptide(L)' 'MVNTFARPEQTAFPKILAIVRAALREAIAAPTDRASLDVAGAALVAVAAIAQSEVAHV' A
#
# COMPACT_ATOMS: atom_id res chain seq x y z
N MET A 1 16.18 -22.73 19.13
CA MET A 1 15.94 -22.07 17.82
C MET A 1 15.07 -20.86 18.11
N VAL A 2 15.65 -19.66 18.17
CA VAL A 2 14.91 -18.42 18.48
C VAL A 2 14.16 -18.02 17.21
N ASN A 3 12.87 -18.30 17.15
CA ASN A 3 11.98 -17.69 16.16
C ASN A 3 11.82 -16.23 16.55
N THR A 4 12.70 -15.38 16.04
CA THR A 4 12.46 -13.93 16.00
C THR A 4 11.23 -13.73 15.13
N PHE A 5 10.07 -13.52 15.76
CA PHE A 5 8.87 -13.09 15.04
C PHE A 5 9.25 -11.87 14.22
N ALA A 6 9.20 -11.98 12.90
CA ALA A 6 9.35 -10.82 12.03
C ALA A 6 8.34 -9.78 12.50
N ARG A 7 8.83 -8.61 12.91
CA ARG A 7 7.98 -7.51 13.37
C ARG A 7 6.91 -7.25 12.31
N PRO A 8 5.61 -7.14 12.64
CA PRO A 8 4.54 -6.88 11.66
C PRO A 8 4.86 -5.70 10.73
N GLU A 9 5.50 -4.67 11.30
CA GLU A 9 6.05 -3.49 10.61
C GLU A 9 6.97 -3.82 9.42
N GLN A 10 7.76 -4.90 9.49
CA GLN A 10 8.67 -5.32 8.42
C GLN A 10 7.96 -6.01 7.26
N THR A 11 6.78 -6.59 7.47
CA THR A 11 5.98 -7.27 6.45
C THR A 11 5.03 -6.34 5.69
N ALA A 12 4.56 -5.26 6.32
CA ALA A 12 3.64 -4.31 5.69
C ALA A 12 4.35 -3.35 4.73
N PHE A 13 5.56 -2.88 5.07
CA PHE A 13 6.27 -1.87 4.29
C PHE A 13 6.56 -2.29 2.83
N PRO A 14 7.04 -3.52 2.54
CA PRO A 14 7.22 -3.98 1.16
C PRO A 14 5.92 -4.02 0.35
N LYS A 15 4.80 -4.39 0.98
CA LYS A 15 3.48 -4.44 0.34
C LYS A 15 2.97 -3.04 0.01
N ILE A 16 3.09 -2.10 0.95
CA ILE A 16 2.74 -0.69 0.74
C ILE A 16 3.57 -0.11 -0.41
N LEU A 17 4.89 -0.36 -0.42
CA LEU A 17 5.77 0.15 -1.48
C LEU A 17 5.40 -0.42 -2.87
N ALA A 18 4.98 -1.70 -2.94
CA ALA A 18 4.52 -2.31 -4.18
C ALA A 18 3.24 -1.65 -4.70
N ILE A 19 2.25 -1.41 -3.82
CA ILE A 19 0.99 -0.73 -4.15
C ILE A 19 1.26 0.68 -4.69
N VAL A 20 2.07 1.46 -3.97
CA VAL A 20 2.39 2.83 -4.37
C VAL A 20 3.11 2.86 -5.72
N ARG A 21 4.07 1.95 -5.95
CA ARG A 21 4.79 1.90 -7.24
C ARG A 21 3.89 1.54 -8.41
N ALA A 22 2.97 0.60 -8.24
CA ALA A 22 2.00 0.24 -9.28
C ALA A 22 1.09 1.42 -9.59
N ALA A 23 0.51 2.02 -8.55
CA ALA A 23 -0.38 3.17 -8.68
C ALA A 23 0.28 4.37 -9.35
N LEU A 24 1.54 4.67 -9.02
CA LEU A 24 2.27 5.78 -9.67
C LEU A 24 2.50 5.52 -11.17
N ARG A 25 2.79 4.26 -11.57
CA ARG A 25 2.93 3.93 -13.00
C ARG A 25 1.60 4.04 -13.73
N GLU A 26 0.53 3.54 -13.14
CA GLU A 26 -0.81 3.62 -13.70
C GLU A 26 -1.32 5.06 -13.79
N ALA A 27 -1.04 5.87 -12.77
CA ALA A 27 -1.41 7.29 -12.71
C ALA A 27 -0.71 8.12 -13.80
N ILE A 28 0.55 7.81 -14.12
CA ILE A 28 1.29 8.44 -15.23
C ILE A 28 0.73 8.01 -16.59
N ALA A 29 0.27 6.76 -16.70
CA ALA A 29 -0.33 6.24 -17.93
C ALA A 29 -1.81 6.65 -18.12
N ALA A 30 -2.41 7.31 -17.12
CA ALA A 30 -3.82 7.66 -17.14
C ALA A 30 -4.11 8.75 -18.20
N PRO A 31 -5.23 8.66 -18.93
CA PRO A 31 -5.54 9.57 -20.03
C PRO A 31 -6.01 10.96 -19.58
N THR A 32 -6.32 11.14 -18.29
CA THR A 32 -6.78 12.41 -17.71
C THR A 32 -6.31 12.56 -16.28
N ASP A 33 -6.21 13.80 -15.80
CA ASP A 33 -5.88 14.09 -14.41
C ASP A 33 -6.87 13.45 -13.43
N ARG A 34 -8.16 13.41 -13.79
CA ARG A 34 -9.19 12.77 -12.96
C ARG A 34 -8.95 11.26 -12.81
N ALA A 35 -8.67 10.57 -13.92
CA ALA A 35 -8.34 9.15 -13.88
C ALA A 35 -7.04 8.87 -13.10
N SER A 36 -6.05 9.78 -13.20
CA SER A 36 -4.82 9.72 -12.42
C SER A 36 -5.09 9.83 -10.91
N LEU A 37 -5.97 10.75 -10.51
CA LEU A 37 -6.40 10.93 -9.12
C LEU A 37 -7.20 9.75 -8.60
N ASP A 38 -8.07 9.14 -9.42
CA ASP A 38 -8.84 7.95 -9.03
C ASP A 38 -7.91 6.76 -8.73
N VAL A 39 -6.87 6.55 -9.54
CA VAL A 39 -5.83 5.53 -9.32
C VAL A 39 -5.08 5.79 -8.00
N ALA A 40 -4.66 7.04 -7.78
CA ALA A 40 -4.00 7.42 -6.52
C ALA A 40 -4.92 7.22 -5.31
N GLY A 41 -6.20 7.55 -5.42
CA GLY A 41 -7.22 7.35 -4.39
C GLY A 41 -7.40 5.89 -4.02
N ALA A 42 -7.52 5.00 -5.03
CA ALA A 42 -7.63 3.56 -4.81
C ALA A 42 -6.40 2.99 -4.07
N ALA A 43 -5.20 3.47 -4.42
CA ALA A 43 -3.96 3.07 -3.76
C ALA A 43 -3.92 3.49 -2.29
N LEU A 44 -4.36 4.70 -1.97
CA LEU A 44 -4.44 5.20 -0.59
C LEU A 44 -5.41 4.38 0.26
N VAL A 45 -6.57 4.00 -0.30
CA VAL A 45 -7.53 3.13 0.39
C VAL A 45 -6.91 1.77 0.70
N ALA A 46 -6.17 1.17 -0.24
CA ALA A 46 -5.49 -0.10 -0.03
C ALA A 46 -4.40 0.01 1.07
N VAL A 47 -3.63 1.09 1.08
CA VAL A 47 -2.63 1.35 2.14
C VAL A 47 -3.30 1.55 3.50
N ALA A 48 -4.42 2.29 3.56
CA ALA A 48 -5.18 2.49 4.78
C ALA A 48 -5.74 1.16 5.33
N ALA A 49 -6.19 0.25 4.47
CA ALA A 49 -6.64 -1.07 4.87
C ALA A 49 -5.51 -1.90 5.50
N ILE A 50 -4.30 -1.85 4.94
CA ILE A 50 -3.12 -2.49 5.54
C ILE A 50 -2.84 -1.87 6.91
N ALA A 51 -2.80 -0.54 7.01
CA ALA A 51 -2.55 0.14 8.28
C ALA A 51 -3.60 -0.23 9.35
N GLN A 52 -4.88 -0.33 8.99
CA GLN A 52 -5.94 -0.78 9.89
C GLN A 52 -5.76 -2.25 10.31
N SER A 53 -5.36 -3.14 9.39
CA SER A 53 -5.10 -4.54 9.74
C SER A 53 -3.93 -4.71 10.69
N GLU A 54 -2.90 -3.87 10.58
CA GLU A 54 -1.78 -3.86 11.53
C GLU A 54 -2.24 -3.41 12.92
N VAL A 55 -3.08 -2.38 13.03
CA VAL A 55 -3.64 -1.91 14.32
C VAL A 55 -4.57 -2.95 14.95
N ALA A 56 -5.37 -3.66 14.16
CA ALA A 56 -6.30 -4.68 14.65
C ALA A 56 -5.61 -5.99 15.08
N HIS A 57 -4.34 -6.18 14.75
CA HIS A 57 -3.53 -7.34 15.15
C HIS A 57 -2.63 -7.06 16.38
N VAL A 58 -2.69 -5.85 16.95
CA VAL A 58 -2.02 -5.47 18.20
C VAL A 58 -2.86 -5.82 19.42
#